data_AF-A0A8H5T2M8-F1
#
_entry.id   AF-A0A8H5T2M8-F1
#
_cell.length_a   1.000
_cell.length_b   1.000
_cell.length_c   1.000
_cell.angle_alpha   90.00
_cell.angle_beta   90.00
_cell.angle_gamma   90.00
#
_symmetry.space_group_name_H-M   'P 1'
#
loop_
_entity.id
_entity.type
_entity.pdbx_description
1 polymer ?
#
loop_
_entity_poly.entity_id
_entity_poly.type
_entity_poly.pdbx_seq_one_letter_code
_entity_poly.pdbx_strand_id
1 'polypeptide(L)'
;MYLVHPACPREGLLIDTPWSSNVVIKKVLLEMEHEDRVLYGVLAETDKNKTWDWLDVECLLWIFEDGAGLTMLNYVSRPSPGQDQDPTLQIDDILGHYETCAGQCYLAVKWKNSVFPTWEVEHDM
;
A
#
# COMPACT_ATOMS: atom_id res chain seq x y z
N MET A 1 29.25 -1.81 10.74
CA MET A 1 28.33 -0.66 10.90
C MET A 1 26.94 -1.25 10.85
N TYR A 2 26.25 -1.35 11.98
CA TYR A 2 24.93 -1.97 12.04
C TYR A 2 23.92 -0.93 11.60
N LEU A 3 23.35 -1.10 10.40
CA LEU A 3 22.17 -0.35 10.00
C LEU A 3 21.03 -0.88 10.87
N VAL A 4 20.62 -0.06 11.82
CA VAL A 4 19.37 -0.26 12.54
C VAL A 4 18.29 -0.08 11.49
N HIS A 5 17.70 -1.17 10.99
CA HIS A 5 16.46 -1.06 10.25
C HIS A 5 15.47 -0.34 11.17
N PRO A 6 14.82 0.76 10.72
CA PRO A 6 13.75 1.35 11.50
C PRO A 6 12.77 0.23 11.86
N ALA A 7 12.39 0.17 13.13
CA ALA A 7 11.58 -0.92 13.64
C ALA A 7 10.32 -1.04 12.77
N CYS A 8 10.09 -2.24 12.21
CA CYS A 8 8.92 -2.55 11.40
C CYS A 8 7.66 -1.91 12.04
N PRO A 9 6.86 -1.14 11.28
CA PRO A 9 5.75 -0.40 11.84
C PRO A 9 4.77 -1.38 12.48
N ARG A 10 4.34 -1.06 13.69
CA ARG A 10 3.49 -1.94 14.49
C ARG A 10 2.02 -1.69 14.16
N GLU A 11 1.22 -2.74 14.34
CA GLU A 11 -0.24 -2.64 14.33
C GLU A 11 -0.69 -1.58 15.35
N GLY A 12 -1.72 -0.83 14.99
CA GLY A 12 -2.31 0.26 15.78
C GLY A 12 -1.66 1.64 15.60
N LEU A 13 -0.58 1.76 14.82
CA LEU A 13 0.03 3.07 14.54
C LEU A 13 -0.78 3.89 13.54
N LEU A 14 -0.84 5.21 13.75
CA LEU A 14 -1.52 6.15 12.86
C LEU A 14 -0.74 6.35 11.57
N ILE A 15 -1.48 6.45 10.47
CA ILE A 15 -0.99 6.77 9.13
C ILE A 15 -1.46 8.18 8.80
N ASP A 16 -0.54 9.05 8.38
CA ASP A 16 -0.89 10.33 7.78
C ASP A 16 -1.46 10.08 6.38
N THR A 17 -2.76 10.36 6.21
CA THR A 17 -3.47 10.24 4.94
C THR A 17 -4.16 11.55 4.61
N PRO A 18 -4.30 11.91 3.32
CA PRO A 18 -4.90 13.19 2.95
C PRO A 18 -6.42 13.26 3.20
N TRP A 19 -7.09 12.12 3.45
CA TRP A 19 -8.55 12.07 3.63
C TRP A 19 -9.01 11.81 5.06
N SER A 20 -8.14 11.30 5.95
CA SER A 20 -8.50 11.03 7.34
C SER A 20 -7.29 11.00 8.26
N SER A 21 -7.44 11.59 9.45
CA SER A 21 -6.44 11.53 10.52
C SER A 21 -6.61 10.35 11.48
N ASN A 22 -7.57 9.45 11.22
CA ASN A 22 -7.88 8.30 12.09
C ASN A 22 -7.67 6.96 11.36
N VAL A 23 -6.70 6.91 10.46
CA VAL A 23 -6.32 5.68 9.75
C VAL A 23 -5.19 5.02 10.52
N VAL A 24 -5.33 3.73 10.84
CA VAL A 24 -4.34 2.96 11.60
C VAL A 24 -3.90 1.71 10.85
N ILE A 25 -2.67 1.25 11.10
CA ILE A 25 -2.19 -0.03 10.60
C ILE A 25 -2.95 -1.15 11.32
N LYS A 26 -3.73 -1.92 10.57
CA LYS A 26 -4.31 -3.16 11.08
C LYS A 26 -3.31 -4.31 10.98
N LYS A 27 -2.58 -4.41 9.87
CA LYS A 27 -1.59 -5.46 9.62
C LYS A 27 -0.56 -5.00 8.59
N VAL A 28 0.72 -5.34 8.82
CA VAL A 28 1.77 -5.24 7.80
C VAL A 28 1.76 -6.52 6.96
N LEU A 29 1.64 -6.37 5.65
CA LEU A 29 1.55 -7.48 4.69
C LEU A 29 2.89 -7.73 4.00
N LEU A 30 3.58 -6.64 3.64
CA LEU A 30 4.81 -6.68 2.85
C LEU A 30 5.76 -5.57 3.31
N GLU A 31 7.05 -5.83 3.14
CA GLU A 31 8.13 -4.89 3.35
C GLU A 31 9.05 -4.94 2.11
N MET A 32 9.40 -3.77 1.59
CA MET A 32 10.27 -3.61 0.44
C MET A 32 11.25 -2.47 0.69
N GLU A 33 12.52 -2.72 0.42
CA GLU A 33 13.51 -1.65 0.33
C GLU A 33 13.43 -1.00 -1.06
N HIS A 34 13.39 0.33 -1.09
CA HIS A 34 13.40 1.12 -2.31
C HIS A 34 14.29 2.35 -2.12
N GLU A 35 15.43 2.36 -2.82
CA GLU A 35 16.50 3.35 -2.65
C GLU A 35 16.91 3.47 -1.16
N ASP A 36 16.71 4.64 -0.56
CA ASP A 36 17.04 4.93 0.84
C ASP A 36 15.81 4.84 1.77
N ARG A 37 14.73 4.19 1.32
CA ARG A 37 13.46 4.10 2.06
C ARG A 37 12.97 2.67 2.16
N VAL A 38 12.23 2.41 3.23
CA VAL A 38 11.45 1.16 3.38
C VAL A 38 9.99 1.49 3.10
N LEU A 39 9.42 0.75 2.16
CA LEU A 39 8.01 0.78 1.80
C LEU A 39 7.31 -0.39 2.47
N TYR A 40 6.15 -0.12 3.05
CA TYR A 40 5.31 -1.14 3.68
C TYR A 40 3.98 -1.23 2.97
N GLY A 41 3.64 -2.43 2.51
CA GLY A 41 2.31 -2.77 2.06
C GLY A 41 1.48 -3.15 3.28
N VAL A 42 0.44 -2.39 3.59
CA VAL A 42 -0.35 -2.57 4.81
C VAL A 42 -1.83 -2.72 4.53
N LEU A 43 -2.48 -3.50 5.37
CA LEU A 43 -3.91 -3.41 5.59
C LEU A 43 -4.12 -2.35 6.66
N ALA A 44 -4.79 -1.27 6.29
CA ALA A 44 -5.15 -0.19 7.19
C ALA A 44 -6.65 -0.23 7.48
N GLU A 45 -7.04 0.33 8.62
CA GLU A 45 -8.45 0.54 8.93
C GLU A 45 -8.72 1.96 9.40
N THR A 46 -9.94 2.45 9.18
CA THR A 46 -10.40 3.74 9.70
C THR A 46 -11.39 3.50 10.84
N ASP A 47 -11.26 4.23 11.95
CA ASP A 47 -12.18 4.07 13.09
C ASP A 47 -13.66 4.27 12.67
N LYS A 48 -14.41 3.16 12.67
CA LYS A 48 -15.85 3.06 12.36
C LYS A 48 -16.70 4.09 13.11
N ASN A 49 -16.27 4.51 14.31
CA ASN A 49 -17.06 5.40 15.15
C ASN A 49 -17.04 6.87 14.71
N LYS A 50 -16.25 7.24 13.69
CA LYS A 50 -16.11 8.64 13.24
C LYS A 50 -16.41 8.88 11.75
N THR A 51 -16.70 7.86 10.96
CA THR A 51 -17.00 7.99 9.53
C THR A 51 -18.43 7.55 9.24
N TRP A 52 -19.27 8.50 8.81
CA TRP A 52 -20.71 8.31 8.66
C TRP A 52 -21.11 7.40 7.48
N ASP A 53 -20.24 7.15 6.48
CA ASP A 53 -20.69 6.64 5.18
C ASP A 53 -19.81 5.58 4.47
N TRP A 54 -18.79 4.98 5.09
CA TRP A 54 -17.92 4.02 4.37
C TRP A 54 -18.19 2.57 4.77
N LEU A 55 -18.73 1.80 3.81
CA LEU A 55 -19.23 0.44 3.98
C LEU A 55 -18.16 -0.65 4.01
N ASP A 56 -16.87 -0.32 3.85
CA ASP A 56 -15.76 -1.21 4.18
C ASP A 56 -14.67 -0.41 4.89
N VAL A 57 -14.25 -0.96 6.02
CA VAL A 57 -13.45 -0.25 7.04
C VAL A 57 -11.97 -0.49 6.88
N GLU A 58 -11.62 -1.32 5.90
CA GLU A 58 -10.27 -1.77 5.63
C GLU A 58 -9.86 -1.35 4.23
N CYS A 59 -8.64 -0.84 4.09
CA CYS A 59 -8.06 -0.47 2.81
C CYS A 59 -6.61 -0.94 2.73
N LEU A 60 -6.18 -1.30 1.52
CA LEU A 60 -4.78 -1.62 1.24
C LEU A 60 -4.04 -0.35 0.88
N LEU A 61 -2.95 -0.08 1.58
CA LEU A 61 -2.13 1.12 1.38
C LEU A 61 -0.66 0.73 1.22
N TRP A 62 0.07 1.61 0.53
CA TRP A 62 1.52 1.67 0.62
C TRP A 62 1.89 2.86 1.49
N ILE A 63 2.77 2.64 2.47
CA ILE A 63 3.23 3.66 3.40
C ILE A 63 4.75 3.63 3.53
N PHE A 64 5.34 4.71 4.02
CA PHE A 64 6.75 4.79 4.36
C PHE A 64 6.95 5.69 5.59
N GLU A 65 8.11 5.55 6.23
CA GLU A 65 8.52 6.49 7.28
C GLU A 65 9.26 7.68 6.67
N ASP A 66 8.80 8.90 6.95
CA ASP A 66 9.41 10.14 6.43
C ASP A 66 10.16 10.96 7.50
N GLY A 67 10.40 10.34 8.66
CA GLY A 67 11.03 10.96 9.83
C GLY A 67 10.08 11.79 10.70
N ALA A 68 8.93 12.22 10.17
CA ALA A 68 7.86 12.86 10.94
C ALA A 68 6.80 11.84 11.39
N GLY A 69 6.60 10.78 10.62
CA GLY A 69 5.71 9.67 10.97
C GLY A 69 5.59 8.65 9.85
N LEU A 70 4.51 7.87 9.94
CA LEU A 70 4.10 6.96 8.89
C LEU A 70 3.20 7.70 7.93
N THR A 71 3.66 7.85 6.70
CA THR A 71 2.99 8.65 5.69
C THR A 71 2.52 7.75 4.56
N MET A 72 1.27 7.94 4.14
CA MET A 72 0.76 7.27 2.96
C MET A 72 1.54 7.71 1.73
N LEU A 73 1.90 6.74 0.90
CA LEU A 73 2.37 6.99 -0.45
C LEU A 73 1.21 7.53 -1.30
N ASN A 74 0.98 8.84 -1.24
CA ASN A 74 0.24 9.56 -2.27
C ASN A 74 0.94 9.29 -3.62
N TYR A 75 0.20 9.20 -4.72
CA TYR A 75 0.71 9.05 -6.10
C TYR A 75 0.85 7.66 -6.71
N VAL A 76 0.29 6.60 -6.13
CA VAL A 76 0.14 5.34 -6.87
C VAL A 76 -1.16 5.32 -7.66
N SER A 77 -1.21 6.14 -8.71
CA SER A 77 -2.13 5.88 -9.81
C SER A 77 -1.57 4.67 -10.56
N ARG A 78 -2.40 3.63 -10.77
CA ARG A 78 -2.10 2.61 -11.80
C ARG A 78 -1.67 3.36 -13.07
N PRO A 79 -0.57 2.98 -13.74
CA PRO A 79 -0.23 3.54 -15.05
C PRO A 79 -1.50 3.48 -15.92
N SER A 80 -1.97 4.62 -16.43
CA SER A 80 -3.26 4.68 -17.10
C SER A 80 -3.24 3.79 -18.36
N PRO A 81 -4.29 2.98 -18.63
CA PRO A 81 -4.41 2.25 -19.89
C PRO A 81 -4.73 3.22 -21.03
N GLY A 82 -3.72 3.99 -21.45
CA GLY A 82 -3.78 4.88 -22.59
C GLY A 82 -3.54 4.10 -23.87
N GLN A 83 -4.61 3.56 -24.44
CA GLN A 83 -4.63 2.85 -25.73
C GLN A 83 -3.81 1.55 -25.77
N ASP A 84 -4.31 0.57 -26.53
CA ASP A 84 -3.74 -0.77 -26.66
C ASP A 84 -2.21 -0.75 -26.74
N GLN A 85 -1.57 -1.43 -25.77
CA GLN A 85 -0.13 -1.68 -25.66
C GLN A 85 0.75 -0.53 -25.17
N ASP A 86 0.38 0.16 -24.08
CA ASP A 86 1.39 0.94 -23.33
C ASP A 86 2.40 -0.03 -22.67
N PRO A 87 3.68 -0.04 -23.06
CA PRO A 87 4.70 -0.90 -22.46
C PRO A 87 4.96 -0.62 -20.98
N THR A 88 4.40 0.45 -20.42
CA THR A 88 4.44 0.77 -18.97
C THR A 88 3.51 -0.11 -18.12
N LEU A 89 2.56 -0.83 -18.73
CA LEU A 89 1.71 -1.81 -18.06
C LEU A 89 2.33 -3.23 -17.99
N GLN A 90 3.61 -3.37 -18.35
CA GLN A 90 4.30 -4.64 -18.13
C GLN A 90 4.54 -4.84 -16.64
N ILE A 91 4.09 -5.97 -16.11
CA ILE A 91 4.45 -6.41 -14.77
C ILE A 91 5.95 -6.73 -14.77
N ASP A 92 6.67 -6.13 -13.85
CA ASP A 92 8.07 -6.46 -13.56
C ASP A 92 8.12 -7.63 -12.56
N ASP A 93 7.35 -7.52 -11.46
CA ASP A 93 7.27 -8.57 -10.44
C ASP A 93 5.95 -8.54 -9.65
N ILE A 94 5.61 -9.66 -9.01
CA ILE A 94 4.55 -9.78 -8.01
C ILE A 94 5.21 -9.97 -6.64
N LEU A 95 5.15 -8.92 -5.82
CA LEU A 95 5.84 -8.86 -4.54
C LEU A 95 5.15 -9.69 -3.46
N GLY A 96 3.86 -9.96 -3.65
CA GLY A 96 3.05 -10.73 -2.73
C GLY A 96 1.57 -10.58 -3.01
N HIS A 97 0.76 -11.16 -2.13
CA HIS A 97 -0.69 -11.12 -2.24
C HIS A 97 -1.36 -11.01 -0.87
N TYR A 98 -2.60 -10.58 -0.86
CA TYR A 98 -3.47 -10.56 0.30
C TYR A 98 -4.87 -11.02 -0.08
N GLU A 99 -5.35 -12.05 0.61
CA GLU A 99 -6.71 -12.55 0.44
C GLU A 99 -7.57 -12.06 1.61
N THR A 100 -8.69 -11.42 1.29
CA THR A 100 -9.67 -11.03 2.30
C THR A 100 -10.48 -12.24 2.77
N CYS A 101 -11.15 -12.13 3.92
CA CYS A 101 -12.05 -13.18 4.39
C CYS A 101 -13.24 -13.46 3.44
N ALA A 102 -13.53 -12.54 2.52
CA ALA A 102 -14.56 -12.71 1.49
C ALA A 102 -14.04 -13.45 0.24
N GLY A 103 -12.76 -13.86 0.21
CA GLY A 103 -12.13 -14.54 -0.92
C GLY A 103 -11.62 -13.59 -2.02
N GLN A 104 -11.68 -12.28 -1.80
CA GLN A 104 -11.11 -11.31 -2.73
C GLN A 104 -9.58 -11.31 -2.60
N CYS A 105 -8.86 -11.65 -3.67
CA CYS A 105 -7.41 -11.62 -3.74
C CYS A 105 -6.90 -10.30 -4.34
N TYR A 106 -5.92 -9.70 -3.66
CA TYR A 106 -5.19 -8.52 -4.08
C TYR A 106 -3.71 -8.87 -4.25
N LEU A 107 -3.10 -8.37 -5.32
CA LEU A 107 -1.71 -8.58 -5.66
C LEU A 107 -0.92 -7.28 -5.46
N ALA A 108 0.25 -7.38 -4.85
CA ALA A 108 1.21 -6.28 -4.79
C ALA A 108 2.08 -6.32 -6.04
N VAL A 109 1.80 -5.41 -6.97
CA VAL A 109 2.34 -5.43 -8.34
C VAL A 109 3.43 -4.39 -8.47
N LYS A 110 4.63 -4.83 -8.83
CA LYS A 110 5.69 -3.95 -9.31
C LYS A 110 5.58 -3.83 -10.82
N TRP A 111 5.31 -2.63 -11.31
CA TRP A 111 5.26 -2.36 -12.74
C TRP A 111 6.62 -1.97 -13.29
N LYS A 112 6.90 -2.37 -14.52
CA LYS A 112 8.08 -1.99 -15.26
C LYS A 112 8.08 -0.49 -15.50
N ASN A 113 9.19 0.17 -15.16
CA ASN A 113 9.36 1.62 -15.22
C ASN A 113 8.50 2.43 -14.23
N SER A 114 7.69 1.80 -13.37
CA SER A 114 7.08 2.51 -12.23
C SER A 114 8.06 2.51 -11.06
N VAL A 115 8.12 3.62 -10.34
CA VAL A 115 8.93 3.74 -9.12
C VAL A 115 8.31 2.91 -8.00
N PHE A 116 6.99 2.95 -7.86
CA PHE A 116 6.28 2.37 -6.73
C PHE A 116 5.35 1.22 -7.13
N PRO A 117 5.21 0.19 -6.27
CA PRO A 117 4.24 -0.88 -6.47
C PRO A 117 2.81 -0.43 -6.18
N THR A 118 1.83 -1.06 -6.81
CA THR A 118 0.40 -0.85 -6.53
C THR A 118 -0.23 -2.11 -5.95
N TRP A 119 -1.40 -1.96 -5.33
CA TRP A 119 -2.28 -3.10 -5.03
C TRP A 119 -3.31 -3.23 -6.16
N GLU A 120 -3.35 -4.37 -6.81
CA GLU A 120 -4.30 -4.67 -7.89
C GLU A 120 -5.21 -5.83 -7.49
N VAL A 121 -6.45 -5.81 -7.95
CA VAL A 121 -7.35 -6.95 -7.81
C VAL A 121 -6.91 -8.03 -8.81
N GLU A 122 -6.77 -9.28 -8.37
CA GLU A 122 -6.33 -10.40 -9.24
C GLU A 122 -7.18 -10.54 -10.51
N HIS A 123 -8.47 -10.24 -10.42
CA HIS A 123 -9.47 -10.36 -11.49
C HIS A 123 -9.36 -9.25 -12.55
N ASP A 124 -8.69 -8.14 -12.22
CA ASP A 124 -8.51 -6.96 -13.08
C ASP A 124 -7.13 -6.92 -13.77
N MET A 125 -6.30 -7.95 -13.52
CA MET A 125 -5.03 -8.19 -14.22
C MET A 125 -5.24 -9.06 -15.47
#